data_AF-A0A1I1NRM8-F1
#
_entry.id   AF-A0A1I1NRM8-F1
#
_cell.length_a   1.000
_cell.length_b   1.000
_cell.length_c   1.000
_cell.angle_alpha   90.00
_cell.angle_beta   90.00
_cell.angle_gamma   90.00
#
_symmetry.space_group_name_H-M   'P 1'
#
loop_
_entity.id
_entity.type
_entity.pdbx_description
1 polymer ?
#
loop_
_entity_poly.entity_id
_entity_poly.type
_entity_poly.pdbx_seq_one_letter_code
_entity_poly.pdbx_strand_id
1 'polypeptide(L)'
;MKVIDTRLKRLLKKSGIEKNITPHSFRHTHTSLLIEAGVGIKEIQQRLGHTDINTTMNTYAHMTANMEEKASQQFSKLMKDLLL
;
A
#
# COMPACT_ATOMS: atom_id res chain seq x y z
N MET A 1 -5.72 15.36 14.24
CA MET A 1 -7.08 15.69 13.74
C MET A 1 -8.15 14.92 14.52
N LYS A 2 -8.56 15.40 15.70
CA LYS A 2 -9.61 14.72 16.51
C LYS A 2 -10.99 14.72 15.83
N VAL A 3 -11.35 15.80 15.12
CA VAL A 3 -12.65 15.96 14.46
C VAL A 3 -12.92 14.88 13.40
N ILE A 4 -11.92 14.54 12.58
CA ILE A 4 -12.06 13.53 11.53
C ILE A 4 -12.24 12.14 12.14
N ASP A 5 -11.46 11.81 13.16
CA ASP A 5 -11.58 10.54 13.89
C ASP A 5 -12.98 10.39 14.52
N THR A 6 -13.48 11.43 15.19
CA THR A 6 -14.83 11.42 15.78
C THR A 6 -15.93 11.26 14.73
N ARG A 7 -15.82 11.96 13.60
CA ARG A 7 -16.79 11.85 12.50
C ARG A 7 -16.76 10.45 11.89
N LEU A 8 -15.58 9.89 11.68
CA LEU A 8 -15.40 8.54 11.14
C LEU A 8 -16.04 7.50 12.06
N LYS A 9 -15.74 7.53 13.37
CA LYS A 9 -16.36 6.62 14.36
C LYS A 9 -17.89 6.67 14.33
N ARG A 10 -18.47 7.85 14.19
CA ARG A 10 -19.93 8.02 14.06
C ARG A 10 -20.47 7.37 12.78
N LEU A 11 -19.76 7.49 11.65
CA LEU A 11 -20.14 6.87 10.39
C LEU A 11 -20.03 5.34 10.45
N LEU A 12 -18.93 4.81 11.00
CA LEU A 12 -18.73 3.37 11.17
C LEU A 12 -19.87 2.74 11.98
N LYS A 13 -20.25 3.38 13.09
CA LYS A 13 -21.39 2.95 13.92
C LYS A 13 -22.70 2.94 13.14
N LYS A 14 -22.96 3.96 12.32
CA LYS A 14 -24.18 4.04 11.48
C LYS A 14 -24.21 2.99 10.38
N SER A 15 -23.05 2.60 9.85
CA SER A 15 -22.92 1.60 8.80
C SER A 15 -22.86 0.15 9.32
N GLY A 16 -22.98 -0.07 10.65
CA GLY A 16 -22.85 -1.40 11.24
C GLY A 16 -21.43 -2.00 11.17
N ILE A 17 -20.40 -1.15 10.97
CA ILE A 17 -19.01 -1.61 10.92
C ILE A 17 -18.45 -1.61 12.33
N GLU A 18 -18.20 -2.80 12.87
CA GLU A 18 -17.64 -2.99 14.22
C GLU A 18 -16.10 -2.89 14.26
N LYS A 19 -15.45 -2.94 13.09
CA LYS A 19 -13.99 -2.81 13.00
C LYS A 19 -13.54 -1.41 13.43
N ASN A 20 -12.45 -1.36 14.20
CA ASN A 20 -11.80 -0.11 14.55
C ASN A 20 -11.00 0.44 13.36
N ILE A 21 -11.65 1.27 12.54
CA ILE A 21 -11.04 1.93 11.39
C ILE A 21 -10.72 3.37 11.76
N THR A 22 -9.46 3.75 11.54
CA THR A 22 -8.98 5.12 11.74
C THR A 22 -8.64 5.75 10.39
N PRO A 23 -8.42 7.08 10.33
CA PRO A 23 -7.88 7.70 9.11
C PRO A 23 -6.54 7.08 8.66
N HIS A 24 -5.73 6.60 9.61
CA HIS A 24 -4.47 5.92 9.30
C HIS A 24 -4.69 4.53 8.66
N SER A 25 -5.78 3.84 9.01
CA SER A 25 -6.17 2.57 8.38
C SER A 25 -6.36 2.73 6.86
N PHE A 26 -6.94 3.84 6.41
CA PHE A 26 -7.08 4.13 4.98
C PHE A 26 -5.72 4.39 4.30
N ARG A 27 -4.76 4.99 5.00
CA ARG A 27 -3.38 5.16 4.49
C ARG A 27 -2.70 3.80 4.29
N HIS A 28 -2.93 2.85 5.20
CA HIS A 28 -2.46 1.48 5.03
C HIS A 28 -3.07 0.84 3.79
N THR A 29 -4.40 0.82 3.66
CA THR A 29 -5.08 0.27 2.48
C THR A 29 -4.60 0.91 1.18
N HIS A 30 -4.48 2.24 1.15
CA HIS A 30 -3.96 2.97 0.00
C HIS A 30 -2.55 2.51 -0.40
N THR A 31 -1.67 2.34 0.58
CA THR A 31 -0.29 1.91 0.33
C THR A 31 -0.23 0.46 -0.14
N SER A 32 -0.98 -0.44 0.51
CA SER A 32 -1.11 -1.84 0.12
C SER A 32 -1.54 -1.99 -1.33
N LEU A 33 -2.55 -1.23 -1.77
CA LEU A 33 -3.04 -1.27 -3.15
C LEU A 33 -2.01 -0.75 -4.16
N LEU A 34 -1.19 0.25 -3.80
CA LEU A 34 -0.12 0.73 -4.67
C LEU A 34 0.98 -0.31 -4.85
N ILE A 35 1.35 -1.01 -3.77
CA ILE A 35 2.32 -2.10 -3.81
C ILE A 35 1.78 -3.24 -4.69
N GLU A 36 0.51 -3.61 -4.51
CA GLU A 36 -0.13 -4.67 -5.30
C GLU A 36 -0.21 -4.32 -6.79
N ALA A 37 -0.47 -3.05 -7.10
CA ALA A 37 -0.45 -2.51 -8.46
C ALA A 37 0.96 -2.37 -9.07
N GLY A 38 2.01 -2.74 -8.33
CA GLY A 38 3.39 -2.72 -8.82
C GLY A 38 4.03 -1.33 -8.84
N VAL A 39 3.47 -0.35 -8.12
CA VAL A 39 4.07 0.98 -8.00
C VAL A 39 5.37 0.87 -7.20
N GLY A 40 6.43 1.51 -7.69
CA GLY A 40 7.73 1.51 -7.04
C GLY A 40 7.68 2.08 -5.62
N ILE A 41 8.48 1.50 -4.73
CA ILE A 41 8.47 1.86 -3.30
C ILE A 41 8.91 3.31 -3.05
N LYS A 42 9.74 3.87 -3.95
CA LYS A 42 10.23 5.24 -3.86
C LYS A 42 9.14 6.26 -4.21
N GLU A 43 8.33 5.95 -5.21
CA GLU A 43 7.15 6.71 -5.63
C GLU A 43 6.08 6.68 -4.53
N ILE A 44 5.86 5.50 -3.93
CA ILE A 44 4.99 5.35 -2.75
C ILE A 44 5.50 6.22 -1.60
N GLN A 45 6.79 6.13 -1.25
CA GLN A 45 7.39 6.95 -0.21
C GLN A 45 7.17 8.45 -0.46
N GLN A 46 7.44 8.93 -1.68
CA GLN A 46 7.23 10.33 -2.05
C GLN A 46 5.76 10.74 -1.93
N ARG A 47 4.84 9.89 -2.41
CA ARG A 47 3.39 10.13 -2.30
C ARG A 47 2.91 10.18 -0.85
N LEU A 48 3.54 9.40 0.02
CA LEU A 48 3.27 9.38 1.45
C LEU A 48 3.92 10.56 2.19
N GLY A 49 4.88 11.25 1.57
CA GLY A 49 5.66 12.32 2.21
C GLY A 49 6.60 11.81 3.30
N HIS A 50 7.02 10.55 3.23
CA HIS A 50 8.02 10.01 4.16
C HIS A 50 9.41 10.49 3.75
N THR A 51 10.10 11.17 4.67
CA THR A 51 11.48 11.61 4.48
C THR A 51 12.49 10.47 4.55
N ASP A 52 12.16 9.42 5.31
CA ASP A 52 12.96 8.21 5.46
C ASP A 52 12.27 7.01 4.80
N ILE A 53 12.97 6.36 3.88
CA ILE A 53 12.51 5.17 3.16
C ILE A 53 12.24 4.01 4.10
N ASN A 54 13.00 3.91 5.19
CA ASN A 54 12.85 2.83 6.17
C ASN A 54 11.48 2.87 6.84
N THR A 55 10.85 4.04 6.96
CA THR A 55 9.48 4.14 7.49
C THR A 55 8.49 3.38 6.59
N THR A 56 8.63 3.52 5.27
CA THR A 56 7.77 2.82 4.30
C THR A 56 8.12 1.33 4.26
N MET A 57 9.41 1.00 4.19
CA MET A 57 9.89 -0.39 4.12
C MET A 57 9.51 -1.18 5.37
N ASN A 58 9.77 -0.67 6.57
CA ASN A 58 9.45 -1.37 7.81
C ASN A 58 7.94 -1.64 7.97
N THR A 59 7.10 -0.74 7.46
CA THR A 59 5.65 -0.89 7.55
C THR A 59 5.09 -1.88 6.51
N TYR A 60 5.67 -1.95 5.31
CA TYR A 60 5.07 -2.65 4.17
C TYR A 60 5.95 -3.72 3.50
N ALA A 61 7.16 -4.00 4.00
CA ALA A 61 8.07 -4.99 3.41
C ALA A 61 7.45 -6.39 3.29
N HIS A 62 6.58 -6.78 4.22
CA HIS A 62 5.86 -8.06 4.12
C HIS A 62 4.96 -8.14 2.87
N MET A 63 4.49 -7.01 2.36
CA MET A 63 3.65 -6.93 1.16
C MET A 63 4.48 -6.97 -0.13
N THR A 64 5.79 -6.69 -0.05
CA THR A 64 6.68 -6.73 -1.21
C THR A 64 7.23 -8.12 -1.50
N ALA A 65 7.02 -9.11 -0.61
CA ALA A 65 7.49 -10.49 -0.81
C ALA A 65 6.96 -11.11 -2.12
N ASN A 66 5.69 -10.88 -2.44
CA ASN A 66 5.08 -11.37 -3.70
C ASN A 66 5.54 -10.59 -4.94
N MET A 67 6.28 -9.48 -4.78
CA MET A 67 6.77 -8.69 -5.91
C MET A 67 7.99 -9.32 -6.56
N GLU A 68 8.81 -10.06 -5.81
CA GLU A 68 10.02 -10.71 -6.35
C GLU A 68 9.65 -11.79 -7.37
N GLU A 69 8.66 -12.62 -7.04
CA GLU A 69 8.12 -13.62 -7.95
C GLU A 69 7.51 -12.96 -9.20
N LYS A 70 6.70 -11.91 -9.02
CA LYS A 70 6.12 -11.14 -10.14
C LYS A 70 7.20 -10.53 -11.03
N ALA A 71 8.26 -9.97 -10.45
CA ALA A 71 9.37 -9.38 -11.19
C ALA A 71 10.11 -10.43 -12.04
N SER A 72 10.37 -11.61 -11.46
CA SER A 72 10.99 -12.74 -12.18
C SER A 72 10.11 -13.20 -13.36
N GLN A 73 8.80 -13.36 -13.14
CA GLN A 73 7.85 -13.72 -14.19
C GLN A 73 7.77 -12.66 -15.30
N GLN A 74 7.73 -11.38 -14.94
CA GLN A 74 7.73 -10.27 -15.89
C GLN A 74 9.01 -10.21 -16.73
N PHE A 75 10.17 -10.38 -16.08
CA PHE A 75 11.45 -10.44 -16.78
C PHE A 75 11.49 -11.63 -17.77
N SER A 76 11.07 -12.82 -17.33
CA SER A 76 11.00 -14.00 -18.19
C SER A 76 10.10 -13.76 -19.42
N LYS A 77 8.96 -13.09 -19.22
CA LYS A 77 8.06 -12.73 -20.32
C LYS A 77 8.74 -11.78 -21.32
N LEU A 78 9.34 -10.69 -20.83
CA LEU A 78 10.05 -9.74 -21.68
C LEU A 78 11.18 -10.41 -22.48
N MET A 79 11.93 -11.31 -21.87
CA MET A 79 12.98 -12.06 -22.55
C MET A 79 12.46 -12.99 -23.64
N LYS A 80 11.29 -13.62 -23.43
CA LYS A 80 10.64 -14.43 -24.48
C LYS A 80 10.18 -13.57 -25.64
N ASP A 81 9.57 -12.42 -25.36
CA ASP A 81 9.07 -11.50 -26.37
C ASP A 81 10.21 -10.87 -27.21
N LEU A 82 11.42 -10.76 -26.65
CA LEU A 82 12.61 -10.25 -27.35
C LEU A 82 13.30 -11.31 -28.23
N LEU A 83 13.11 -12.59 -27.92
CA LEU A 83 13.74 -13.73 -28.62
C LEU A 83 12.86 -14.33 -29.73
N LEU A 84 11.64 -13.80 -29.92
CA LEU A 84 10.70 -14.12 -30.99
C LEU A 84 10.66 -12.97 -32.01
#